data_AF-A0A183T3A4-F1
#
_entry.id   AF-A0A183T3A4-F1
#
_cell.length_a   1.000
_cell.length_b   1.000
_cell.length_c   1.000
_cell.angle_alpha   90.00
_cell.angle_beta   90.00
_cell.angle_gamma   90.00
#
_symmetry.space_group_name_H-M   'P 1'
#
loop_
_entity.id
_entity.type
_entity.pdbx_description
1 polymer ?
#
loop_
_entity_poly.entity_id
_entity_poly.type
_entity_poly.pdbx_seq_one_letter_code
_entity_poly.pdbx_strand_id
1 'polypeptide(L)'
;MQEKFLLDLRRDREELKGSELRERVTKMRRRLDDPGLLSADIMLNMFLSYLKAEDYGEMVRLVEDIEALHTHQSMISLPAIQYYYAFALNRRNGKGDREKALKVINEVLRTCEIPSPDMYGLVGRIHKDRFLESGCTDKEALKLAIDGYRRGFERHNNEYLGVNLATLLVIDGADMSSGQELQFVCELAVHIPFWLLPNPCLLQLSTAARTGNILNLHIGRKGNLAALKDYWDVATFFEVRVLAEDYVAATRAAECMYRLDPPSWQVWALSLSLFLLSISSSFAGTS
;
A
#
# COMPACT_ATOMS: atom_id res chain seq x y z
N MET A 1 30.79 12.86 -9.23
CA MET A 1 30.85 12.02 -8.01
C MET A 1 29.47 11.51 -7.61
N GLN A 2 28.45 12.39 -7.54
CA GLN A 2 27.05 12.02 -7.27
C GLN A 2 26.47 11.01 -8.27
N GLU A 3 26.71 11.21 -9.57
CA GLU A 3 26.21 10.30 -10.62
C GLU A 3 26.70 8.86 -10.43
N LYS A 4 28.01 8.68 -10.21
CA LYS A 4 28.59 7.35 -9.94
C LYS A 4 27.99 6.72 -8.68
N PHE A 5 27.77 7.51 -7.62
CA PHE A 5 27.11 7.03 -6.40
C PHE A 5 25.69 6.52 -6.69
N LEU A 6 24.90 7.27 -7.46
CA LEU A 6 23.54 6.89 -7.86
C LEU A 6 23.52 5.63 -8.73
N LEU A 7 24.46 5.50 -9.66
CA LEU A 7 24.58 4.31 -10.51
C LEU A 7 24.92 3.07 -9.68
N ASP A 8 25.91 3.19 -8.78
CA ASP A 8 26.25 2.10 -7.87
C ASP A 8 25.06 1.72 -6.98
N LEU A 9 24.35 2.70 -6.42
CA LEU A 9 23.21 2.44 -5.53
C LEU A 9 22.04 1.77 -6.26
N ARG A 10 21.78 2.17 -7.52
CA ARG A 10 20.74 1.56 -8.36
C ARG A 10 21.09 0.13 -8.73
N ARG A 11 22.33 -0.11 -9.20
CA ARG A 11 22.83 -1.45 -9.50
C ARG A 11 22.74 -2.34 -8.28
N ASP A 12 23.26 -1.89 -7.14
CA ASP A 12 23.28 -2.68 -5.92
C ASP A 12 21.84 -2.98 -5.44
N ARG A 13 20.89 -2.06 -5.61
CA ARG A 13 19.46 -2.30 -5.33
C ARG A 13 18.85 -3.33 -6.27
N GLU A 14 19.29 -3.44 -7.51
CA GLU A 14 18.79 -4.43 -8.48
C GLU A 14 19.39 -5.82 -8.23
N GLU A 15 20.68 -5.89 -7.96
CA GLU A 15 21.45 -7.15 -7.87
C GLU A 15 21.39 -7.79 -6.47
N LEU A 16 21.37 -6.99 -5.41
CA LEU A 16 21.46 -7.48 -4.03
C LEU A 16 20.08 -7.59 -3.37
N LYS A 17 19.97 -8.48 -2.37
CA LYS A 17 18.72 -8.76 -1.65
C LYS A 17 18.94 -8.88 -0.14
N GLY A 18 17.86 -8.71 0.63
CA GLY A 18 17.83 -8.97 2.06
C GLY A 18 18.99 -8.32 2.85
N SER A 19 19.70 -9.12 3.63
CA SER A 19 20.80 -8.68 4.48
C SER A 19 21.99 -8.12 3.71
N GLU A 20 22.28 -8.66 2.52
CA GLU A 20 23.39 -8.19 1.68
C GLU A 20 23.14 -6.77 1.17
N LEU A 21 21.93 -6.50 0.67
CA LEU A 21 21.53 -5.15 0.29
C LEU A 21 21.58 -4.21 1.51
N ARG A 22 21.08 -4.65 2.67
CA ARG A 22 21.11 -3.83 3.89
C ARG A 22 22.53 -3.44 4.29
N GLU A 23 23.45 -4.40 4.32
CA GLU A 23 24.86 -4.15 4.63
C GLU A 23 25.49 -3.19 3.60
N ARG A 24 25.18 -3.40 2.31
CA ARG A 24 25.71 -2.55 1.24
C ARG A 24 25.22 -1.12 1.35
N VAL A 25 23.92 -0.89 1.53
CA VAL A 25 23.33 0.45 1.68
C VAL A 25 23.85 1.13 2.95
N THR A 26 24.07 0.37 4.04
CA THR A 26 24.69 0.88 5.28
C THR A 26 26.10 1.39 5.04
N LYS A 27 26.91 0.66 4.25
CA LYS A 27 28.25 1.13 3.85
C LYS A 27 28.16 2.37 2.95
N MET A 28 27.18 2.44 2.05
CA MET A 28 26.98 3.62 1.20
C MET A 28 26.55 4.85 1.98
N ARG A 29 25.70 4.70 3.01
CA ARG A 29 25.24 5.79 3.89
C ARG A 29 26.39 6.57 4.52
N ARG A 30 27.48 5.90 4.92
CA ARG A 30 28.69 6.54 5.50
C ARG A 30 29.36 7.52 4.54
N ARG A 31 29.17 7.36 3.23
CA ARG A 31 29.73 8.28 2.23
C ARG A 31 28.96 9.60 2.18
N LEU A 32 27.73 9.64 2.68
CA LEU A 32 26.92 10.86 2.73
C LEU A 32 27.38 11.84 3.82
N ASP A 33 28.41 11.49 4.59
CA ASP A 33 29.13 12.43 5.46
C ASP A 33 29.85 13.51 4.64
N ASP A 34 30.11 13.25 3.35
CA ASP A 34 30.54 14.27 2.39
C ASP A 34 29.33 15.12 1.94
N PRO A 35 29.26 16.42 2.29
CA PRO A 35 28.15 17.29 1.89
C PRO A 35 27.98 17.38 0.37
N GLY A 36 29.05 17.16 -0.41
CA GLY A 36 29.02 17.14 -1.87
C GLY A 36 28.22 15.98 -2.46
N LEU A 37 27.85 14.98 -1.64
CA LEU A 37 26.99 13.85 -2.04
C LEU A 37 25.54 13.98 -1.59
N LEU A 38 25.19 14.97 -0.76
CA LEU A 38 23.81 15.15 -0.31
C LEU A 38 22.99 15.89 -1.36
N SER A 39 22.13 15.15 -2.06
CA SER A 39 21.14 15.70 -2.99
C SER A 39 19.78 15.01 -2.83
N ALA A 40 18.72 15.68 -3.28
CA ALA A 40 17.36 15.12 -3.21
C ALA A 40 17.23 13.77 -3.93
N ASP A 41 17.88 13.63 -5.09
CA ASP A 41 17.85 12.40 -5.88
C ASP A 41 18.61 11.27 -5.19
N ILE A 42 19.74 11.57 -4.55
CA ILE A 42 20.48 10.60 -3.73
C ILE A 42 19.65 10.18 -2.51
N MET A 43 19.01 11.13 -1.82
CA MET A 43 18.16 10.84 -0.67
C MET A 43 16.99 9.94 -1.05
N LEU A 44 16.29 10.26 -2.15
CA LEU A 44 15.20 9.43 -2.67
C LEU A 44 15.68 8.03 -3.03
N ASN A 45 16.83 7.90 -3.70
CA ASN A 45 17.36 6.58 -4.05
C ASN A 45 17.81 5.80 -2.82
N MET A 46 18.35 6.45 -1.78
CA MET A 46 18.66 5.79 -0.51
C MET A 46 17.38 5.24 0.13
N PHE A 47 16.30 6.02 0.15
CA PHE A 47 14.99 5.57 0.62
C PHE A 47 14.45 4.37 -0.14
N LEU A 48 14.50 4.39 -1.48
CA LEU A 48 14.06 3.25 -2.28
C LEU A 48 14.90 2.00 -1.99
N SER A 49 16.21 2.15 -1.73
CA SER A 49 17.08 1.04 -1.36
C SER A 49 16.81 0.51 0.04
N TYR A 50 16.60 1.40 1.03
CA TYR A 50 16.18 0.98 2.37
C TYR A 50 14.79 0.35 2.38
N LEU A 51 13.85 0.85 1.56
CA LEU A 51 12.51 0.28 1.41
C LEU A 51 12.58 -1.14 0.84
N LYS A 52 13.44 -1.38 -0.16
CA LYS A 52 13.70 -2.74 -0.68
C LYS A 52 14.36 -3.64 0.36
N ALA A 53 15.25 -3.09 1.19
CA ALA A 53 15.90 -3.81 2.29
C ALA A 53 15.05 -3.90 3.57
N GLU A 54 13.85 -3.31 3.57
CA GLU A 54 12.92 -3.18 4.69
C GLU A 54 13.55 -2.58 5.97
N ASP A 55 14.48 -1.64 5.79
CA ASP A 55 15.16 -0.96 6.89
C ASP A 55 14.53 0.41 7.17
N TYR A 56 13.31 0.38 7.71
CA TYR A 56 12.56 1.59 8.05
C TYR A 56 13.25 2.43 9.13
N GLY A 57 14.03 1.78 10.00
CA GLY A 57 14.80 2.46 11.05
C GLY A 57 15.88 3.37 10.48
N GLU A 58 16.61 2.92 9.47
CA GLU A 58 17.60 3.76 8.76
C GLU A 58 16.93 4.86 7.91
N MET A 59 15.76 4.60 7.29
CA MET A 59 15.00 5.66 6.60
C MET A 59 14.64 6.80 7.55
N VAL A 60 14.12 6.47 8.73
CA VAL A 60 13.73 7.48 9.73
C VAL A 60 14.97 8.22 10.25
N ARG A 61 16.03 7.48 10.60
CA ARG A 61 17.29 8.09 11.09
C ARG A 61 17.92 9.03 10.09
N LEU A 62 17.93 8.69 8.79
CA LEU A 62 18.50 9.56 7.76
C LEU A 62 17.84 10.94 7.73
N VAL A 63 16.52 11.03 7.90
CA VAL A 63 15.82 12.33 7.98
C VAL A 63 16.17 13.05 9.26
N GLU A 64 16.12 12.35 10.40
CA GLU A 64 16.35 12.93 11.73
C GLU A 64 17.79 13.44 11.87
N ASP A 65 18.77 12.75 11.28
CA ASP A 65 20.17 13.19 11.23
C ASP A 65 20.31 14.51 10.44
N ILE A 66 19.69 14.60 9.25
CA ILE A 66 19.75 15.81 8.42
C ILE A 66 19.02 16.97 9.10
N GLU A 67 17.87 16.69 9.72
CA GLU A 67 17.08 17.64 10.50
C GLU A 67 17.90 18.19 11.69
N ALA A 68 18.56 17.32 12.45
CA ALA A 68 19.40 17.71 13.59
C ALA A 68 20.62 18.54 13.20
N LEU A 69 21.17 18.34 12.00
CA LEU A 69 22.25 19.17 11.46
C LEU A 69 21.76 20.56 11.02
N HIS A 70 20.45 20.79 10.95
CA HIS A 70 19.85 22.03 10.44
C HIS A 70 20.33 22.41 9.03
N THR A 71 20.77 21.41 8.26
CA THR A 71 21.22 21.60 6.87
C THR A 71 20.22 20.97 5.90
N HIS A 72 20.26 21.35 4.62
CA HIS A 72 19.50 20.70 3.55
C HIS A 72 17.98 20.60 3.84
N GLN A 73 17.42 21.56 4.58
CA GLN A 73 16.01 21.55 5.01
C GLN A 73 15.04 21.53 3.84
N SER A 74 15.39 22.22 2.75
CA SER A 74 14.63 22.22 1.50
C SER A 74 14.55 20.85 0.83
N MET A 75 15.52 19.96 1.07
CA MET A 75 15.53 18.60 0.56
C MET A 75 14.59 17.71 1.35
N ILE A 76 14.69 17.76 2.68
CA ILE A 76 13.84 16.92 3.53
C ILE A 76 12.38 17.36 3.47
N SER A 77 12.11 18.65 3.19
CA SER A 77 10.74 19.17 3.01
C SER A 77 10.09 18.76 1.69
N LEU A 78 10.79 18.09 0.77
CA LEU A 78 10.19 17.64 -0.49
C LEU A 78 9.05 16.66 -0.22
N PRO A 79 7.87 16.82 -0.88
CA PRO A 79 6.71 15.96 -0.63
C PRO A 79 6.98 14.46 -0.74
N ALA A 80 7.80 14.06 -1.73
CA ALA A 80 8.19 12.66 -1.90
C ALA A 80 9.03 12.13 -0.73
N ILE A 81 9.95 12.94 -0.19
CA ILE A 81 10.77 12.56 0.96
C ILE A 81 9.91 12.47 2.21
N GLN A 82 9.06 13.46 2.46
CA GLN A 82 8.13 13.44 3.60
C GLN A 82 7.14 12.26 3.52
N TYR A 83 6.68 11.90 2.32
CA TYR A 83 5.86 10.70 2.11
C TYR A 83 6.57 9.41 2.56
N TYR A 84 7.78 9.17 2.05
CA TYR A 84 8.55 7.96 2.42
C TYR A 84 8.98 7.97 3.89
N TYR A 85 9.21 9.16 4.45
CA TYR A 85 9.49 9.32 5.88
C TYR A 85 8.29 8.92 6.75
N ALA A 86 7.09 9.44 6.44
CA ALA A 86 5.86 9.06 7.12
C ALA A 86 5.53 7.57 6.93
N PHE A 87 5.77 7.03 5.74
CA PHE A 87 5.64 5.61 5.47
C PHE A 87 6.56 4.78 6.36
N ALA A 88 7.84 5.15 6.45
CA ALA A 88 8.82 4.45 7.28
C ALA A 88 8.48 4.53 8.77
N LEU A 89 8.03 5.68 9.27
CA LEU A 89 7.53 5.83 10.64
C LEU A 89 6.39 4.85 10.92
N ASN A 90 5.36 4.81 10.06
CA ASN A 90 4.24 3.89 10.24
C ASN A 90 4.68 2.41 10.24
N ARG A 91 5.62 2.04 9.37
CA ARG A 91 6.13 0.66 9.29
C ARG A 91 7.06 0.29 10.45
N ARG A 92 7.85 1.24 10.96
CA ARG A 92 8.69 1.05 12.14
C ARG A 92 7.85 0.86 13.40
N ASN A 93 6.73 1.59 13.50
CA ASN A 93 5.74 1.48 14.58
C ASN A 93 6.36 1.56 15.99
N GLY A 94 7.37 2.41 16.16
CA GLY A 94 7.90 2.78 17.47
C GLY A 94 6.94 3.69 18.23
N LYS A 95 7.24 3.95 19.51
CA LYS A 95 6.42 4.83 20.36
C LYS A 95 6.33 6.24 19.76
N GLY A 96 5.11 6.66 19.41
CA GLY A 96 4.84 7.98 18.83
C GLY A 96 5.00 8.06 17.31
N ASP A 97 5.40 6.96 16.65
CA ASP A 97 5.71 6.99 15.22
C ASP A 97 4.48 7.25 14.36
N ARG A 98 3.33 6.68 14.70
CA ARG A 98 2.10 6.88 13.91
C ARG A 98 1.56 8.28 14.05
N GLU A 99 1.63 8.85 15.24
CA GLU A 99 1.26 10.24 15.49
C GLU A 99 2.17 11.17 14.68
N LYS A 100 3.48 10.91 14.67
CA LYS A 100 4.45 11.66 13.86
C LYS A 100 4.20 11.47 12.37
N ALA A 101 3.94 10.23 11.92
CA ALA A 101 3.63 9.92 10.52
C ALA A 101 2.39 10.68 10.03
N LEU A 102 1.30 10.67 10.81
CA LEU A 102 0.07 11.42 10.51
C LEU A 102 0.33 12.91 10.48
N LYS A 103 1.10 13.45 11.43
CA LYS A 103 1.47 14.88 11.43
C LYS A 103 2.22 15.26 10.14
N VAL A 104 3.21 14.45 9.75
CA VAL A 104 4.01 14.68 8.54
C VAL A 104 3.14 14.63 7.28
N ILE A 105 2.40 13.54 7.06
CA ILE A 105 1.66 13.37 5.82
C ILE A 105 0.51 14.37 5.69
N ASN A 106 -0.17 14.73 6.79
CA ASN A 106 -1.22 15.75 6.76
C ASN A 106 -0.66 17.14 6.44
N GLU A 107 0.55 17.45 6.91
CA GLU A 107 1.22 18.70 6.55
C GLU A 107 1.58 18.74 5.06
N VAL A 108 2.03 17.61 4.50
CA VAL A 108 2.26 17.48 3.05
C VAL A 108 0.95 17.70 2.28
N LEU A 109 -0.15 17.05 2.69
CA LEU A 109 -1.45 17.22 2.04
C LEU A 109 -1.98 18.65 2.11
N ARG A 110 -1.61 19.42 3.16
CA ARG A 110 -2.00 20.82 3.35
C ARG A 110 -1.18 21.78 2.48
N THR A 111 0.09 21.47 2.24
CA THR A 111 1.07 22.40 1.64
C THR A 111 1.43 22.07 0.20
N CYS A 112 1.27 20.82 -0.22
CA CYS A 112 1.53 20.40 -1.58
C CYS A 112 0.39 20.85 -2.50
N GLU A 113 0.76 21.54 -3.59
CA GLU A 113 -0.21 22.06 -4.58
C GLU A 113 -1.01 20.93 -5.25
N ILE A 114 -0.34 19.82 -5.59
CA ILE A 114 -0.93 18.67 -6.26
C ILE A 114 -0.50 17.39 -5.53
N PRO A 115 -1.15 17.03 -4.41
CA PRO A 115 -0.83 15.81 -3.69
C PRO A 115 -1.18 14.58 -4.52
N SER A 116 -0.33 13.57 -4.51
CA SER A 116 -0.59 12.32 -5.23
C SER A 116 -1.69 11.49 -4.53
N PRO A 117 -2.41 10.63 -5.28
CA PRO A 117 -3.38 9.69 -4.70
C PRO A 117 -2.80 8.86 -3.55
N ASP A 118 -1.54 8.43 -3.68
CA ASP A 118 -0.86 7.60 -2.68
C ASP A 118 -0.62 8.34 -1.35
N MET A 119 -0.50 9.67 -1.37
CA MET A 119 -0.38 10.46 -0.12
C MET A 119 -1.65 10.37 0.73
N TYR A 120 -2.83 10.38 0.09
CA TYR A 120 -4.10 10.12 0.77
C TYR A 120 -4.21 8.66 1.21
N GLY A 121 -3.80 7.73 0.33
CA GLY A 121 -3.74 6.31 0.64
C GLY A 121 -2.85 5.99 1.85
N LEU A 122 -1.78 6.76 2.09
CA LEU A 122 -0.94 6.60 3.27
C LEU A 122 -1.66 7.01 4.55
N VAL A 123 -2.45 8.09 4.55
CA VAL A 123 -3.35 8.42 5.66
C VAL A 123 -4.31 7.26 5.94
N GLY A 124 -4.94 6.76 4.88
CA GLY A 124 -5.84 5.61 4.95
C GLY A 124 -5.16 4.38 5.57
N ARG A 125 -3.93 4.08 5.13
CA ARG A 125 -3.12 2.96 5.63
C ARG A 125 -2.76 3.09 7.11
N ILE A 126 -2.33 4.27 7.56
CA ILE A 126 -1.95 4.48 8.97
C ILE A 126 -3.16 4.23 9.89
N HIS A 127 -4.33 4.73 9.48
CA HIS A 127 -5.57 4.52 10.23
C HIS A 127 -6.06 3.07 10.12
N LYS A 128 -5.90 2.41 8.98
CA LYS A 128 -6.17 0.97 8.83
C LYS A 128 -5.32 0.15 9.79
N ASP A 129 -4.01 0.43 9.87
CA ASP A 129 -3.10 -0.27 10.78
C ASP A 129 -3.49 -0.05 12.26
N ARG A 130 -3.93 1.17 12.63
CA ARG A 130 -4.48 1.44 13.98
C ARG A 130 -5.76 0.66 14.27
N PHE A 131 -6.71 0.64 13.33
CA PHE A 131 -7.94 -0.13 13.46
C PHE A 131 -7.64 -1.62 13.71
N LEU A 132 -6.69 -2.18 12.97
CA LEU A 132 -6.28 -3.57 13.11
C LEU A 132 -5.64 -3.88 14.47
N GLU A 133 -4.73 -3.02 14.92
CA GLU A 133 -4.07 -3.21 16.22
C GLU A 133 -5.00 -3.04 17.41
N SER A 134 -6.10 -2.30 17.25
CA SER A 134 -7.18 -2.25 18.23
C SER A 134 -8.00 -3.55 18.31
N GLY A 135 -7.64 -4.60 17.55
CA GLY A 135 -8.45 -5.80 17.40
C GLY A 135 -9.74 -5.54 16.63
N CYS A 136 -9.71 -4.60 15.67
CA CYS A 136 -10.87 -4.17 14.88
C CYS A 136 -12.00 -3.51 15.69
N THR A 137 -11.67 -2.83 16.79
CA THR A 137 -12.66 -2.18 17.68
C THR A 137 -12.72 -0.66 17.53
N ASP A 138 -11.64 -0.01 17.09
CA ASP A 138 -11.58 1.44 16.88
C ASP A 138 -12.32 1.86 15.60
N LYS A 139 -13.63 2.10 15.74
CA LYS A 139 -14.49 2.53 14.63
C LYS A 139 -14.15 3.91 14.08
N GLU A 140 -13.54 4.78 14.86
CA GLU A 140 -13.10 6.09 14.36
C GLU A 140 -11.86 5.93 13.47
N ALA A 141 -10.91 5.07 13.84
CA ALA A 141 -9.82 4.70 12.95
C ALA A 141 -10.31 4.04 11.65
N LEU A 142 -11.36 3.20 11.71
CA LEU A 142 -11.97 2.64 10.49
C LEU A 142 -12.51 3.73 9.56
N LYS A 143 -13.29 4.69 10.09
CA LYS A 143 -13.84 5.81 9.29
C LYS A 143 -12.75 6.67 8.68
N LEU A 144 -11.71 6.98 9.45
CA LEU A 144 -10.56 7.76 8.96
C LEU A 144 -9.75 6.99 7.91
N ALA A 145 -9.67 5.65 8.03
CA ALA A 145 -9.06 4.81 7.00
C ALA A 145 -9.85 4.91 5.69
N ILE A 146 -11.18 4.75 5.77
CA ILE A 146 -12.08 4.87 4.61
C ILE A 146 -11.94 6.26 3.96
N ASP A 147 -11.96 7.34 4.74
CA ASP A 147 -11.79 8.70 4.20
C ASP A 147 -10.46 8.86 3.43
N GLY A 148 -9.36 8.38 4.00
CA GLY A 148 -8.05 8.46 3.35
C GLY A 148 -8.02 7.72 2.01
N TYR A 149 -8.53 6.49 1.96
CA TYR A 149 -8.60 5.72 0.71
C TYR A 149 -9.60 6.31 -0.29
N ARG A 150 -10.75 6.80 0.16
CA ARG A 150 -11.77 7.49 -0.67
C ARG A 150 -11.17 8.71 -1.35
N ARG A 151 -10.57 9.62 -0.59
CA ARG A 151 -9.94 10.83 -1.13
C ARG A 151 -8.83 10.52 -2.11
N GLY A 152 -8.05 9.46 -1.88
CA GLY A 152 -7.06 8.99 -2.84
C GLY A 152 -7.70 8.50 -4.14
N PHE A 153 -8.71 7.65 -4.02
CA PHE A 153 -9.42 7.06 -5.17
C PHE A 153 -10.09 8.13 -6.03
N GLU A 154 -10.77 9.11 -5.42
CA GLU A 154 -11.40 10.23 -6.12
C GLU A 154 -10.41 11.07 -6.95
N ARG A 155 -9.13 11.12 -6.57
CA ARG A 155 -8.08 11.82 -7.32
C ARG A 155 -7.64 11.05 -8.55
N HIS A 156 -7.48 9.75 -8.40
CA HIS A 156 -7.17 8.84 -9.48
C HIS A 156 -7.59 7.43 -9.08
N ASN A 157 -8.41 6.83 -9.92
CA ASN A 157 -8.92 5.48 -9.72
C ASN A 157 -7.79 4.47 -9.93
N ASN A 158 -6.96 4.28 -8.90
CA ASN A 158 -5.96 3.21 -8.88
C ASN A 158 -6.50 2.01 -8.09
N GLU A 159 -6.04 0.83 -8.48
CA GLU A 159 -6.57 -0.44 -7.99
C GLU A 159 -6.26 -0.65 -6.51
N TYR A 160 -5.04 -0.34 -6.09
CA TYR A 160 -4.62 -0.45 -4.70
C TYR A 160 -5.56 0.36 -3.77
N LEU A 161 -5.89 1.60 -4.12
CA LEU A 161 -6.79 2.44 -3.35
C LEU A 161 -8.22 1.90 -3.38
N GLY A 162 -8.70 1.49 -4.56
CA GLY A 162 -10.05 0.96 -4.75
C GLY A 162 -10.30 -0.33 -3.96
N VAL A 163 -9.37 -1.29 -3.99
CA VAL A 163 -9.49 -2.55 -3.23
C VAL A 163 -9.49 -2.30 -1.73
N ASN A 164 -8.60 -1.43 -1.23
CA ASN A 164 -8.58 -1.08 0.18
C ASN A 164 -9.86 -0.33 0.61
N LEU A 165 -10.35 0.60 -0.20
CA LEU A 165 -11.58 1.33 0.05
C LEU A 165 -12.79 0.38 0.10
N ALA A 166 -12.96 -0.46 -0.92
CA ALA A 166 -14.05 -1.43 -1.00
C ALA A 166 -14.03 -2.39 0.21
N THR A 167 -12.84 -2.88 0.59
CA THR A 167 -12.66 -3.75 1.75
C THR A 167 -13.09 -3.06 3.05
N LEU A 168 -12.69 -1.81 3.25
CA LEU A 168 -13.04 -1.06 4.46
C LEU A 168 -14.52 -0.65 4.52
N LEU A 169 -15.11 -0.28 3.38
CA LEU A 169 -16.56 -0.01 3.28
C LEU A 169 -17.37 -1.26 3.67
N VAL A 170 -16.96 -2.42 3.19
CA VAL A 170 -17.54 -3.72 3.56
C VAL A 170 -17.45 -3.96 5.09
N ILE A 171 -16.31 -3.68 5.70
CA ILE A 171 -16.10 -3.84 7.16
C ILE A 171 -16.95 -2.86 7.96
N ASP A 172 -17.21 -1.67 7.42
CA ASP A 172 -18.10 -0.67 8.02
C ASP A 172 -19.59 -1.02 7.84
N GLY A 173 -19.90 -2.09 7.10
CA GLY A 173 -21.25 -2.62 6.92
C GLY A 173 -21.94 -2.14 5.64
N ALA A 174 -21.21 -1.55 4.69
CA ALA A 174 -21.77 -1.22 3.38
C ALA A 174 -22.17 -2.48 2.61
N ASP A 175 -23.32 -2.43 1.95
CA ASP A 175 -23.80 -3.49 1.06
C ASP A 175 -23.88 -2.99 -0.38
N MET A 176 -23.62 -3.87 -1.35
CA MET A 176 -23.83 -3.67 -2.79
C MET A 176 -25.29 -3.36 -3.13
N SER A 177 -26.26 -3.74 -2.29
CA SER A 177 -27.68 -3.43 -2.53
C SER A 177 -28.08 -2.00 -2.14
N SER A 178 -27.34 -1.35 -1.23
CA SER A 178 -27.68 -0.03 -0.66
C SER A 178 -26.59 1.05 -0.85
N GLY A 179 -25.35 0.66 -1.12
CA GLY A 179 -24.19 1.56 -1.21
C GLY A 179 -23.85 1.97 -2.63
N GLN A 180 -24.32 3.15 -3.05
CA GLN A 180 -23.93 3.76 -4.34
C GLN A 180 -22.42 3.93 -4.48
N GLU A 181 -21.73 4.23 -3.37
CA GLU A 181 -20.27 4.38 -3.36
C GLU A 181 -19.55 3.05 -3.60
N LEU A 182 -19.96 1.98 -2.93
CA LEU A 182 -19.32 0.68 -3.10
C LEU A 182 -19.48 0.19 -4.54
N GLN A 183 -20.68 0.34 -5.11
CA GLN A 183 -20.94 0.05 -6.53
C GLN A 183 -20.00 0.84 -7.44
N PHE A 184 -19.93 2.17 -7.25
CA PHE A 184 -19.09 3.06 -8.05
C PHE A 184 -17.60 2.74 -7.97
N VAL A 185 -17.08 2.49 -6.76
CA VAL A 185 -15.68 2.10 -6.56
C VAL A 185 -15.38 0.80 -7.29
N CYS A 186 -16.30 -0.15 -7.27
CA CYS A 186 -16.15 -1.42 -7.96
C CYS A 186 -16.25 -1.26 -9.49
N GLU A 187 -17.15 -0.42 -9.99
CA GLU A 187 -17.32 -0.12 -11.42
C GLU A 187 -16.14 0.65 -12.02
N LEU A 188 -15.49 1.51 -11.24
CA LEU A 188 -14.34 2.29 -11.71
C LEU A 188 -13.01 1.58 -11.49
N ALA A 189 -12.88 0.77 -10.43
CA ALA A 189 -11.79 -0.17 -10.33
C ALA A 189 -11.87 -1.22 -11.44
N VAL A 190 -13.08 -1.50 -11.96
CA VAL A 190 -13.35 -2.54 -12.96
C VAL A 190 -14.35 -2.03 -14.00
N HIS A 191 -13.91 -1.28 -15.02
CA HIS A 191 -14.76 -0.63 -16.04
C HIS A 191 -15.82 -1.54 -16.74
N ILE A 192 -16.94 -1.95 -16.13
CA ILE A 192 -18.05 -2.69 -16.77
C ILE A 192 -19.39 -1.97 -16.48
N PRO A 193 -20.23 -1.70 -17.49
CA PRO A 193 -21.62 -1.29 -17.28
C PRO A 193 -22.44 -2.37 -16.55
N PHE A 194 -23.14 -1.99 -15.49
CA PHE A 194 -24.02 -2.82 -14.64
C PHE A 194 -24.96 -3.79 -15.40
N TRP A 195 -25.38 -3.43 -16.62
CA TRP A 195 -26.28 -4.21 -17.48
C TRP A 195 -25.67 -5.48 -18.11
N LEU A 196 -24.36 -5.72 -17.93
CA LEU A 196 -23.65 -6.90 -18.45
C LEU A 196 -23.55 -8.06 -17.44
N LEU A 197 -24.07 -7.91 -16.21
CA LEU A 197 -24.06 -8.96 -15.19
C LEU A 197 -25.35 -9.82 -15.29
N PRO A 198 -25.25 -11.15 -15.45
CA PRO A 198 -26.42 -12.00 -15.58
C PRO A 198 -27.08 -12.24 -14.22
N ASN A 199 -28.32 -11.74 -14.09
CA ASN A 199 -29.32 -11.99 -13.04
C ASN A 199 -29.14 -11.33 -11.65
N PRO A 200 -30.11 -10.52 -11.18
CA PRO A 200 -30.12 -9.88 -9.86
C PRO A 200 -30.46 -10.81 -8.68
N CYS A 201 -30.60 -12.12 -8.89
CA CYS A 201 -30.98 -13.08 -7.85
C CYS A 201 -29.80 -13.84 -7.20
N LEU A 202 -28.55 -13.60 -7.61
CA LEU A 202 -27.35 -14.19 -6.97
C LEU A 202 -26.76 -13.32 -5.84
N LEU A 203 -27.49 -12.28 -5.41
CA LEU A 203 -27.07 -11.26 -4.44
C LEU A 203 -27.26 -11.65 -2.96
N GLN A 204 -27.27 -12.94 -2.63
CA GLN A 204 -27.31 -13.42 -1.23
C GLN A 204 -26.07 -14.25 -0.87
N LEU A 205 -24.88 -13.70 -1.12
CA LEU A 205 -23.64 -14.32 -0.67
C LEU A 205 -22.96 -13.48 0.41
N SER A 206 -22.17 -14.11 1.27
CA SER A 206 -21.42 -13.46 2.34
C SER A 206 -20.51 -12.35 1.81
N THR A 207 -20.11 -11.43 2.67
CA THR A 207 -19.30 -10.24 2.36
C THR A 207 -18.02 -10.56 1.59
N ALA A 208 -17.40 -11.72 1.84
CA ALA A 208 -16.23 -12.22 1.13
C ALA A 208 -16.51 -12.60 -0.34
N ALA A 209 -17.62 -13.28 -0.61
CA ALA A 209 -18.02 -13.64 -1.98
C ALA A 209 -18.40 -12.41 -2.83
N ARG A 210 -18.90 -11.34 -2.18
CA ARG A 210 -19.21 -10.06 -2.85
C ARG A 210 -17.93 -9.35 -3.32
N THR A 211 -16.95 -9.18 -2.43
CA THR A 211 -15.62 -8.66 -2.80
C THR A 211 -14.94 -9.56 -3.84
N GLY A 212 -15.09 -10.88 -3.72
CA GLY A 212 -14.56 -11.86 -4.67
C GLY A 212 -15.07 -11.65 -6.09
N ASN A 213 -16.36 -11.40 -6.28
CA ASN A 213 -16.94 -11.17 -7.61
C ASN A 213 -16.42 -9.90 -8.29
N ILE A 214 -16.26 -8.81 -7.52
CA ILE A 214 -15.71 -7.54 -8.02
C ILE A 214 -14.30 -7.74 -8.55
N LEU A 215 -13.46 -8.38 -7.75
CA LEU A 215 -12.08 -8.62 -8.13
C LEU A 215 -12.00 -9.63 -9.31
N ASN A 216 -12.92 -10.59 -9.43
CA ASN A 216 -12.90 -11.62 -10.49
C ASN A 216 -13.13 -11.04 -11.88
N LEU A 217 -14.00 -10.05 -11.98
CA LEU A 217 -14.24 -9.31 -13.22
C LEU A 217 -13.01 -8.49 -13.64
N HIS A 218 -12.22 -8.03 -12.67
CA HIS A 218 -10.97 -7.29 -12.89
C HIS A 218 -9.86 -8.15 -13.50
N ILE A 219 -9.60 -9.31 -12.89
CA ILE A 219 -8.64 -10.30 -13.40
C ILE A 219 -8.92 -10.63 -14.87
N GLY A 220 -10.19 -10.88 -15.20
CA GLY A 220 -10.59 -11.41 -16.50
C GLY A 220 -10.10 -10.57 -17.68
N ARG A 221 -9.74 -9.30 -17.43
CA ARG A 221 -9.25 -8.34 -18.44
C ARG A 221 -7.74 -8.23 -18.53
N LYS A 222 -7.01 -8.47 -17.44
CA LYS A 222 -5.54 -8.44 -17.45
C LYS A 222 -4.92 -9.66 -18.14
N GLY A 223 -5.77 -10.57 -18.59
CA GLY A 223 -5.39 -11.75 -19.34
C GLY A 223 -4.99 -12.90 -18.42
N ASN A 224 -4.30 -13.87 -18.98
CA ASN A 224 -3.86 -15.04 -18.22
C ASN A 224 -2.81 -14.61 -17.18
N LEU A 225 -2.82 -15.27 -16.02
CA LEU A 225 -1.84 -15.11 -14.94
C LEU A 225 -0.38 -15.06 -15.44
N ALA A 226 -0.06 -15.84 -16.47
CA ALA A 226 1.27 -15.89 -17.08
C ALA A 226 1.74 -14.56 -17.73
N ALA A 227 0.83 -13.64 -18.05
CA ALA A 227 1.15 -12.35 -18.65
C ALA A 227 1.37 -11.24 -17.60
N LEU A 228 0.99 -11.47 -16.34
CA LEU A 228 1.09 -10.48 -15.28
C LEU A 228 2.54 -10.38 -14.79
N LYS A 229 3.05 -9.15 -14.74
CA LYS A 229 4.42 -8.85 -14.25
C LYS A 229 4.43 -7.94 -13.02
N ASP A 230 3.35 -7.24 -12.77
CA ASP A 230 3.21 -6.39 -11.59
C ASP A 230 2.72 -7.21 -10.40
N TYR A 231 3.35 -7.03 -9.23
CA TYR A 231 3.00 -7.80 -8.04
C TYR A 231 1.55 -7.57 -7.61
N TRP A 232 1.03 -6.34 -7.67
CA TRP A 232 -0.32 -6.01 -7.21
C TRP A 232 -1.37 -6.61 -8.13
N ASP A 233 -1.08 -6.72 -9.43
CA ASP A 233 -1.94 -7.44 -10.38
C ASP A 233 -2.08 -8.91 -9.98
N VAL A 234 -0.95 -9.57 -9.65
CA VAL A 234 -0.95 -10.98 -9.23
C VAL A 234 -1.54 -11.16 -7.83
N ALA A 235 -1.29 -10.24 -6.91
CA ALA A 235 -1.85 -10.25 -5.56
C ALA A 235 -3.37 -10.08 -5.59
N THR A 236 -3.86 -9.13 -6.38
CA THR A 236 -5.30 -8.98 -6.65
C THR A 236 -5.82 -10.29 -7.23
N PHE A 237 -5.11 -10.87 -8.22
CA PHE A 237 -5.50 -12.17 -8.80
C PHE A 237 -5.66 -13.25 -7.74
N PHE A 238 -4.69 -13.35 -6.85
CA PHE A 238 -4.69 -14.30 -5.75
C PHE A 238 -5.89 -14.11 -4.82
N GLU A 239 -6.17 -12.90 -4.35
CA GLU A 239 -7.29 -12.61 -3.43
C GLU A 239 -8.62 -13.09 -4.00
N VAL A 240 -8.84 -12.83 -5.29
CA VAL A 240 -10.07 -13.27 -5.97
C VAL A 240 -10.23 -14.77 -5.94
N ARG A 241 -9.16 -15.50 -6.28
CA ARG A 241 -9.23 -16.95 -6.41
C ARG A 241 -9.45 -17.60 -5.05
N VAL A 242 -8.88 -17.02 -3.99
CA VAL A 242 -9.19 -17.40 -2.61
C VAL A 242 -10.67 -17.15 -2.30
N LEU A 243 -11.22 -15.98 -2.64
CA LEU A 243 -12.62 -15.63 -2.36
C LEU A 243 -13.62 -16.43 -3.21
N ALA A 244 -13.23 -16.86 -4.41
CA ALA A 244 -14.02 -17.73 -5.29
C ALA A 244 -13.83 -19.23 -4.98
N GLU A 245 -13.08 -19.57 -3.94
CA GLU A 245 -12.72 -20.94 -3.55
C GLU A 245 -12.00 -21.75 -4.67
N ASP A 246 -11.43 -21.05 -5.65
CA ASP A 246 -10.61 -21.60 -6.72
C ASP A 246 -9.16 -21.72 -6.24
N TYR A 247 -8.94 -22.63 -5.29
CA TYR A 247 -7.63 -22.80 -4.65
C TYR A 247 -6.54 -23.28 -5.61
N VAL A 248 -6.91 -23.92 -6.73
CA VAL A 248 -5.96 -24.33 -7.77
C VAL A 248 -5.38 -23.11 -8.47
N ALA A 249 -6.22 -22.16 -8.90
CA ALA A 249 -5.75 -20.91 -9.49
C ALA A 249 -5.07 -20.01 -8.46
N ALA A 250 -5.56 -19.99 -7.21
CA ALA A 250 -4.92 -19.26 -6.11
C ALA A 250 -3.49 -19.76 -5.86
N THR A 251 -3.27 -21.07 -5.84
CA THR A 251 -1.94 -21.66 -5.65
C THR A 251 -0.98 -21.22 -6.76
N ARG A 252 -1.43 -21.23 -8.02
CA ARG A 252 -0.62 -20.74 -9.15
C ARG A 252 -0.28 -19.25 -9.03
N ALA A 253 -1.23 -18.44 -8.56
CA ALA A 253 -1.00 -17.02 -8.34
C ALA A 253 -0.01 -16.78 -7.20
N ALA A 254 -0.12 -17.53 -6.11
CA ALA A 254 0.84 -17.50 -5.01
C ALA A 254 2.26 -17.87 -5.48
N GLU A 255 2.40 -18.88 -6.34
CA GLU A 255 3.69 -19.21 -6.97
C GLU A 255 4.23 -18.08 -7.84
N CYS A 256 3.35 -17.42 -8.62
CA CYS A 256 3.73 -16.29 -9.45
C CYS A 256 4.19 -15.11 -8.59
N MET A 257 3.46 -14.79 -7.53
CA MET A 257 3.86 -13.79 -6.55
C MET A 257 5.20 -14.13 -5.91
N TYR A 258 5.42 -15.38 -5.52
CA TYR A 258 6.70 -15.83 -4.98
C TYR A 258 7.85 -15.59 -5.97
N ARG A 259 7.63 -15.88 -7.26
CA ARG A 259 8.62 -15.64 -8.32
C ARG A 259 8.91 -14.16 -8.58
N LEU A 260 7.94 -13.27 -8.33
CA LEU A 260 8.14 -11.82 -8.42
C LEU A 260 9.00 -11.27 -7.27
N ASP A 261 9.31 -12.10 -6.27
CA ASP A 261 10.18 -11.77 -5.13
C ASP A 261 9.84 -10.43 -4.47
N PRO A 262 8.58 -10.26 -4.03
CA PRO A 262 8.13 -9.03 -3.41
C PRO A 262 8.83 -8.83 -2.06
N PRO A 263 9.09 -7.58 -1.65
CA PRO A 263 9.47 -7.31 -0.27
C PRO A 263 8.34 -7.71 0.68
N SER A 264 8.69 -8.12 1.90
CA SER A 264 7.75 -8.65 2.91
C SER A 264 6.57 -7.72 3.20
N TRP A 265 6.74 -6.40 3.11
CA TRP A 265 5.66 -5.44 3.36
C TRP A 265 4.52 -5.50 2.35
N GLN A 266 4.78 -5.93 1.13
CA GLN A 266 3.75 -6.16 0.12
C GLN A 266 2.93 -7.40 0.46
N VAL A 267 3.62 -8.49 0.82
CA VAL A 267 2.99 -9.73 1.31
C VAL A 267 2.18 -9.47 2.58
N TRP A 268 2.70 -8.65 3.50
CA TRP A 268 1.99 -8.23 4.70
C TRP A 268 0.75 -7.40 4.40
N ALA A 269 0.79 -6.51 3.41
CA ALA A 269 -0.38 -5.73 3.04
C ALA A 269 -1.49 -6.63 2.49
N LEU A 270 -1.13 -7.63 1.69
CA LEU A 270 -2.04 -8.63 1.15
C LEU A 270 -2.63 -9.55 2.24
N SER A 271 -1.78 -10.10 3.12
CA SER A 271 -2.26 -10.96 4.21
C SER A 271 -3.22 -10.22 5.13
N LEU A 272 -2.98 -8.94 5.33
CA LEU A 272 -3.84 -8.05 6.11
C LEU A 272 -5.18 -7.79 5.45
N SER A 273 -5.21 -7.57 4.15
CA SER A 273 -6.46 -7.48 3.37
C SER A 273 -7.29 -8.76 3.48
N LEU A 274 -6.65 -9.93 3.32
CA LEU A 274 -7.32 -11.22 3.45
C LEU A 274 -7.85 -11.51 4.86
N PHE A 275 -7.08 -11.16 5.89
CA PHE A 275 -7.51 -11.27 7.29
C PHE A 275 -8.75 -10.41 7.57
N LEU A 276 -8.77 -9.19 7.05
CA LEU A 276 -9.93 -8.32 7.19
C LEU A 276 -11.18 -8.87 6.49
N LEU A 277 -11.01 -9.50 5.32
CA LEU A 277 -12.09 -10.16 4.59
C LEU A 277 -12.61 -11.43 5.31
N SER A 278 -11.77 -12.16 6.04
CA SER A 278 -12.21 -13.32 6.83
C SER A 278 -12.96 -12.93 8.11
N ILE A 279 -12.61 -11.78 8.70
CA ILE A 279 -13.36 -11.23 9.82
C ILE A 279 -14.76 -10.78 9.36
N SER A 280 -14.86 -10.08 8.23
CA SER A 280 -16.15 -9.58 7.73
C SER A 280 -17.12 -10.70 7.34
N SER A 281 -16.63 -11.85 6.88
CA SER A 281 -17.47 -13.04 6.63
C SER A 281 -17.95 -13.71 7.92
N SER A 282 -17.15 -13.66 8.99
CA SER A 282 -17.51 -14.21 10.30
C SER A 282 -18.61 -13.39 10.99
N PHE A 283 -18.59 -12.06 10.84
CA PHE A 283 -19.66 -11.18 11.35
C PHE A 283 -21.01 -11.38 10.64
N ALA A 284 -21.01 -11.80 9.36
CA ALA A 284 -22.23 -12.07 8.60
C ALA A 284 -22.92 -13.40 8.96
N GLY A 285 -22.27 -14.28 9.73
CA GLY A 285 -22.79 -15.60 10.12
C GLY A 285 -23.52 -15.65 11.47
N THR A 286 -23.77 -14.52 12.12
CA THR A 286 -24.35 -14.45 13.49
C THR A 286 -25.73 -13.80 13.58
N SER A 287 -26.44 -13.65 12.46
CA SER A 287 -27.81 -13.13 12.39
C SER A 287 -28.84 -14.23 12.12
#